data_AF-A0A397JPD2-F1
#
_entry.id   AF-A0A397JPD2-F1
#
_cell.length_a   1.000
_cell.length_b   1.000
_cell.length_c   1.000
_cell.angle_alpha   90.00
_cell.angle_beta   90.00
_cell.angle_gamma   90.00
#
_symmetry.space_group_name_H-M   'P 1'
#
loop_
_entity.id
_entity.type
_entity.pdbx_description
1 polymer ?
#
loop_
_entity_poly.entity_id
_entity_poly.type
_entity_poly.pdbx_seq_one_letter_code
_entity_poly.pdbx_strand_id
1 'polypeptide(L)' 'MNISQLSYSKHCILVHNNREYFINYRPIKNCIEILLSNSEILQHFIFKYENKKTRKGLRLMHNTNLQVPKN' A
#
# COMPACT_ATOMS: atom_id res chain seq x y z
N MET A 1 3.40 11.92 15.98
CA MET A 1 3.74 10.48 16.00
C MET A 1 5.13 10.32 16.62
N ASN A 2 5.25 9.71 17.80
CA ASN A 2 6.55 9.55 18.43
C ASN A 2 7.23 8.28 17.91
N ILE A 3 8.05 8.45 16.88
CA ILE A 3 8.68 7.36 16.13
C ILE A 3 9.59 6.51 17.04
N SER A 4 10.13 7.06 18.14
CA SER A 4 10.98 6.32 19.07
C SER A 4 10.26 5.22 19.86
N GLN A 5 8.92 5.25 19.94
CA GLN A 5 8.12 4.27 20.71
C GLN A 5 7.75 3.01 19.91
N LEU A 6 8.10 2.94 18.62
CA LEU A 6 7.78 1.79 17.79
C LEU A 6 8.75 0.63 18.05
N SER A 7 8.21 -0.57 18.26
CA SER A 7 9.00 -1.78 18.40
C SER A 7 9.66 -2.17 17.07
N TYR A 8 10.92 -2.61 17.16
CA TYR A 8 11.60 -3.26 16.06
C TYR A 8 11.41 -4.77 16.15
N SER A 9 11.15 -5.39 15.01
CA SER A 9 11.16 -6.84 14.87
C SER A 9 12.51 -7.28 14.30
N LYS A 10 13.07 -8.33 14.89
CA LYS A 10 14.32 -8.98 14.45
C LYS A 10 13.96 -10.21 13.64
N HIS A 11 14.51 -10.34 12.43
CA HIS A 11 14.30 -11.50 11.58
C HIS A 11 15.61 -12.02 11.01
N CYS A 12 15.84 -13.33 11.10
CA CYS A 12 17.02 -13.98 10.52
C CYS A 12 16.85 -14.06 9.01
N ILE A 13 17.79 -13.47 8.27
CA ILE A 13 17.76 -13.46 6.80
C ILE A 13 18.68 -14.52 6.19
N LEU A 14 19.72 -14.94 6.91
CA LEU A 14 20.70 -15.90 6.42
C LEU A 14 21.44 -16.55 7.59
N VAL A 15 21.74 -17.84 7.46
CA VAL A 15 22.71 -18.55 8.32
C VAL A 15 23.88 -19.00 7.44
N HIS A 16 25.10 -18.61 7.80
CA HIS A 16 26.31 -18.96 7.06
C HIS A 16 27.49 -19.16 8.03
N ASN A 17 28.25 -20.26 7.88
CA ASN A 17 29.36 -20.64 8.77
C ASN A 17 28.99 -20.60 10.26
N ASN A 18 27.85 -21.19 10.63
CA ASN A 18 27.31 -21.18 11.99
C ASN A 18 27.10 -19.77 12.58
N ARG A 19 26.97 -18.75 11.73
CA ARG A 19 26.62 -17.39 12.12
C ARG A 19 25.29 -16.99 11.49
N GLU A 20 24.46 -16.37 12.30
CA GLU A 20 23.16 -15.85 11.90
C GLU A 20 23.26 -14.37 11.56
N TYR A 21 22.68 -13.99 10.43
CA TYR A 21 22.59 -12.62 9.96
C TYR A 21 21.14 -12.18 10.06
N PHE A 22 20.94 -11.02 10.69
CA PHE A 22 19.61 -10.51 11.01
C PHE A 22 19.35 -9.17 10.35
N ILE A 23 18.09 -8.94 9.98
CA ILE A 23 17.57 -7.61 9.70
C ILE A 23 16.68 -7.15 10.86
N ASN A 24 16.88 -5.90 11.27
CA ASN A 24 15.96 -5.20 12.15
C ASN A 24 15.04 -4.36 11.29
N TYR A 25 13.74 -4.59 11.36
CA TYR A 25 12.75 -3.79 10.65
C TYR A 25 11.67 -3.32 11.61
N ARG A 26 11.02 -2.21 11.26
CA ARG A 26 9.80 -1.77 11.94
C ARG A 26 8.62 -2.38 11.20
N PRO A 27 7.66 -3.03 11.89
CA PRO A 27 6.46 -3.52 11.22
C PRO A 27 5.76 -2.38 10.49
N ILE A 28 5.69 -2.49 9.16
CA ILE A 28 4.98 -1.52 8.31
C ILE A 28 3.52 -1.42 8.75
N LYS A 29 2.96 -2.52 9.27
CA LYS A 29 1.60 -2.60 9.82
C LYS A 29 1.32 -1.52 10.86
N ASN A 30 2.16 -1.38 11.89
CA ASN A 30 1.94 -0.38 12.96
C ASN A 30 2.05 1.05 12.41
N CYS A 31 2.97 1.30 11.48
CA CYS A 31 3.10 2.60 10.84
C CYS A 31 1.85 2.94 10.02
N ILE A 32 1.30 1.97 9.28
CA ILE A 32 0.04 2.13 8.52
C ILE A 32 -1.12 2.39 9.47
N GLU A 33 -1.27 1.61 10.54
CA GLU A 33 -2.34 1.78 11.53
C GLU A 33 -2.31 3.17 12.16
N ILE A 34 -1.13 3.71 12.48
CA ILE A 34 -0.98 5.06 13.02
C ILE A 34 -1.25 6.14 11.97
N LEU A 35 -0.85 5.94 10.72
CA LEU A 35 -1.17 6.89 9.65
C LEU A 35 -2.68 6.94 9.38
N LEU A 36 -3.35 5.79 9.39
CA LEU A 36 -4.78 5.68 9.13
C LEU A 36 -5.66 6.05 10.33
N SER A 37 -5.10 6.16 11.55
CA SER A 37 -5.85 6.68 12.71
C SER A 37 -6.12 8.18 12.62
N ASN A 38 -5.36 8.91 11.78
CA ASN A 38 -5.70 10.27 11.41
C ASN A 38 -6.80 10.26 10.33
N SER A 39 -7.98 10.79 10.66
CA SER A 39 -9.16 10.76 9.80
C SER A 39 -8.98 11.53 8.49
N GLU A 40 -8.23 12.63 8.48
CA GLU A 40 -7.96 13.44 7.29
C GLU A 40 -7.07 12.68 6.30
N ILE A 41 -6.02 12.02 6.82
CA ILE A 41 -5.14 11.15 6.04
C ILE A 41 -5.94 9.97 5.48
N LEU A 42 -6.77 9.32 6.30
CA LEU A 42 -7.62 8.21 5.88
C LEU A 42 -8.57 8.63 4.75
N GLN A 43 -9.26 9.77 4.89
CA GLN A 43 -10.16 10.30 3.87
C GLN A 43 -9.42 10.62 2.57
N HIS A 44 -8.21 11.18 2.64
CA HIS A 44 -7.38 11.41 1.46
C HIS A 44 -7.07 10.10 0.70
N PHE A 45 -6.71 9.03 1.42
CA PHE A 45 -6.45 7.73 0.82
C PHE A 45 -7.70 7.11 0.18
N ILE A 46 -8.85 7.16 0.88
CA ILE A 46 -10.14 6.68 0.36
C ILE A 46 -10.49 7.44 -0.93
N PHE A 47 -10.46 8.78 -0.90
CA PHE A 47 -10.74 9.61 -2.06
C PHE A 47 -9.82 9.25 -3.25
N LYS A 48 -8.52 9.14 -3.01
CA LYS A 48 -7.55 8.80 -4.07
C LYS A 48 -7.79 7.40 -4.65
N TYR A 49 -8.16 6.44 -3.81
CA TYR A 49 -8.46 5.07 -4.21
C TYR A 49 -9.71 5.02 -5.10
N GLU A 50 -10.80 5.64 -4.66
CA GLU A 50 -12.05 5.72 -5.43
C GLU A 50 -11.83 6.43 -6.78
N ASN A 51 -11.11 7.55 -6.79
CA ASN A 51 -10.76 8.24 -8.03
C ASN A 51 -9.91 7.38 -8.98
N LYS A 52 -9.03 6.53 -8.48
CA LYS A 52 -8.28 5.57 -9.31
C LYS A 52 -9.20 4.48 -9.88
N LYS A 53 -10.16 3.99 -9.10
CA LYS A 53 -11.16 3.00 -9.54
C LYS A 53 -12.04 3.58 -10.64
N THR A 54 -12.55 4.80 -10.45
CA THR A 54 -13.36 5.52 -11.44
C THR A 54 -12.59 5.78 -12.73
N ARG A 55 -11.32 6.22 -12.64
CA ARG A 55 -10.46 6.38 -13.84
C ARG A 55 -10.18 5.06 -14.57
N LYS A 56 -10.04 3.94 -13.85
CA LYS A 56 -9.90 2.62 -14.48
C LYS A 56 -11.18 2.19 -15.19
N GLY A 57 -12.35 2.40 -14.58
CA GLY A 57 -13.65 2.16 -15.20
C GLY A 57 -13.86 3.00 -16.46
N LEU A 58 -13.57 4.30 -16.40
CA LEU A 58 -13.62 5.21 -17.55
C LEU A 58 -12.67 4.79 -18.68
N ARG A 59 -11.45 4.34 -18.36
CA ARG A 59 -10.51 3.81 -19.38
C ARG A 59 -11.04 2.53 -20.05
N LEU A 60 -11.70 1.64 -19.30
CA LEU A 60 -12.29 0.42 -19.86
C LEU A 60 -13.49 0.74 -20.78
N MET A 61 -14.31 1.74 -20.43
CA MET A 61 -15.42 2.18 -21.27
C MET A 61 -14.96 2.92 -22.54
N HIS A 62 -13.85 3.66 -22.48
CA HIS A 62 -13.24 4.26 -23.68
C HIS A 62 -12.62 3.22 -24.62
N ASN A 63 -12.11 2.11 -24.11
CA ASN A 63 -11.51 1.04 -24.93
C ASN A 63 -12.53 0.08 -25.57
N THR A 64 -13.82 0.16 -25.21
CA THR A 64 -14.88 -0.76 -25.70
C THR A 64 -15.81 -0.12 -26.75
N ASN A 65 -15.59 1.14 -27.14
CA ASN A 65 -16.43 1.86 -28.10
C ASN A 65 -15.81 1.99 -29.50
N LEU A 66 -15.35 0.89 -30.10
CA LEU A 66 -14.98 0.84 -31.53
C LEU A 66 -15.49 -0.46 -32.18
N GLN A 67 -16.79 -0.51 -32.48
CA GLN A 67 -17.35 -0.71 -33.83
C GLN A 67 -18.84 -1.03 -33.70
N VAL A 68 -19.69 -0.03 -33.97
CA VAL A 68 -21.08 -0.28 -34.35
C VAL A 68 -21.03 -0.61 -35.86
N PRO A 69 -21.47 -1.80 -36.31
CA PRO A 69 -21.59 -2.06 -37.74
C PRO A 69 -22.69 -1.16 -38.29
N LYS A 70 -22.35 -0.35 -39.29
CA LYS A 70 -23.33 0.36 -40.10
C LYS A 70 -23.98 -0.69 -41.02
N ASN A 71 -25.24 -1.00 -40.78
CA ASN A 71 -26.14 -1.56 -41.78
C ASN A 71 -27.19 -0.51 -42.11
#